data_AF-A0AAN0K228-F1
#
_entry.id   AF-A0AAN0K228-F1
#
_cell.length_a   1.000
_cell.length_b   1.000
_cell.length_c   1.000
_cell.angle_alpha   90.00
_cell.angle_beta   90.00
_cell.angle_gamma   90.00
#
_symmetry.space_group_name_H-M   'P 1'
#
loop_
_entity.id
_entity.type
_entity.pdbx_description
1 polymer ?
#
loop_
_entity_poly.entity_id
_entity_poly.type
_entity_poly.pdbx_seq_one_letter_code
_entity_poly.pdbx_strand_id
1 'polypeptide(L)'
;EESLSVQSDTESIKEEEPLYEELTVLSSQFNEIKEENKELSDKLSKIKVDYLRLLSLSSNTDSAASKVRREMSFEIDDCKFHLEAMTRPDYQPLVDNKRIIEKLQERITLMNMELMTEREHNEKIKKDIEDHLKEIEEKRQREKEEQIAKEMCLVRIILYCNHPVTGKLKKSFLEVHKDELLPTVLDKAYELMKLAPHIPIERCRLVKYDYERHEMEQSFDLDEFQNLTIGQIMDVIRCYSLFLFLETRKENETFEKYYTG
;
A
#
# COMPACT_ATOMS: atom_id res chain seq x y z
N GLU A 1 14.62 21.80 3.48
CA GLU A 1 13.38 22.37 2.90
C GLU A 1 12.84 21.31 1.95
N GLU A 2 11.67 20.70 2.10
CA GLU A 2 10.48 20.96 2.91
C GLU A 2 9.99 19.63 3.49
N SER A 3 9.67 19.63 4.78
CA SER A 3 9.03 18.50 5.45
C SER A 3 7.52 18.73 5.39
N LEU A 4 6.80 18.00 4.52
CA LEU A 4 5.34 18.03 4.49
C LEU A 4 4.79 17.37 5.76
N SER A 5 4.35 18.19 6.72
CA SER A 5 3.62 17.71 7.89
C SER A 5 2.21 17.32 7.46
N VAL A 6 1.92 16.02 7.48
CA VAL A 6 0.55 15.50 7.41
C VAL A 6 -0.09 15.84 8.75
N GLN A 7 -0.92 16.88 8.79
CA GLN A 7 -1.87 17.09 9.88
C GLN A 7 -2.92 15.99 9.77
N SER A 8 -2.77 14.96 10.62
CA SER A 8 -3.86 14.05 10.91
C SER A 8 -4.87 14.83 11.75
N ASP A 9 -6.02 15.16 11.16
CA ASP A 9 -7.20 15.59 11.89
C ASP A 9 -7.73 14.41 12.70
N THR A 10 -7.08 14.14 13.83
CA THR A 10 -7.57 13.24 14.88
C THR A 10 -8.38 14.09 15.84
N GLU A 11 -9.41 14.77 15.34
CA GLU A 11 -10.30 15.59 16.15
C GLU A 11 -11.47 14.74 16.64
N SER A 12 -11.46 14.50 17.96
CA SER A 12 -12.63 14.14 18.78
C SER A 12 -13.17 12.70 18.69
N ILE A 13 -12.44 11.76 19.31
CA ILE A 13 -13.07 10.68 20.10
C ILE A 13 -12.79 11.01 21.57
N LYS A 14 -13.45 12.04 22.10
CA LYS A 14 -13.41 12.39 23.53
C LYS A 14 -14.81 12.52 24.15
N GLU A 15 -15.86 12.20 23.39
CA GLU A 15 -17.25 12.32 23.86
C GLU A 15 -17.86 10.99 24.34
N GLU A 16 -17.14 9.86 24.27
CA GLU A 16 -17.68 8.54 24.67
C GLU A 16 -17.58 8.24 26.17
N GLU A 17 -16.56 8.76 26.88
CA GLU A 17 -16.41 8.60 28.33
C GLU A 17 -17.61 9.10 29.16
N PRO A 18 -18.14 10.33 28.94
CA PRO A 18 -19.24 10.83 29.75
C PRO A 18 -20.55 10.03 29.56
N LEU A 19 -20.80 9.54 28.34
CA LEU A 19 -22.02 8.75 28.04
C LEU A 19 -21.97 7.36 28.68
N TYR A 20 -20.78 6.74 28.74
CA TYR A 20 -20.61 5.44 29.38
C TYR A 20 -20.86 5.53 30.89
N GLU A 21 -20.30 6.56 31.54
CA GLU A 21 -20.52 6.80 32.97
C GLU A 21 -22.01 7.05 33.28
N GLU A 22 -22.67 7.88 32.48
CA GLU A 22 -24.09 8.22 32.65
C GLU A 22 -25.00 6.99 32.46
N LEU A 23 -24.72 6.14 31.46
CA LEU A 23 -25.42 4.87 31.26
C LEU A 23 -25.22 3.90 32.43
N THR A 24 -24.01 3.87 33.00
CA THR A 24 -23.68 2.99 34.12
C THR A 24 -24.45 3.40 35.39
N VAL A 25 -24.54 4.71 35.65
CA VAL A 25 -25.34 5.28 36.75
C VAL A 25 -26.82 4.98 36.59
N LEU A 26 -27.37 5.21 35.39
CA LEU A 26 -28.78 4.90 35.09
C LEU A 26 -29.10 3.41 35.25
N SER A 27 -28.19 2.53 34.83
CA SER A 27 -28.33 1.08 35.00
C SER A 27 -28.39 0.69 36.48
N SER A 28 -27.56 1.30 37.32
CA SER A 28 -27.59 1.09 38.78
C SER A 28 -28.92 1.53 39.39
N GLN A 29 -29.39 2.75 39.07
CA GLN A 29 -30.67 3.28 39.55
C GLN A 29 -31.85 2.43 39.11
N PHE A 30 -31.83 1.95 37.87
CA PHE A 30 -32.87 1.05 37.36
C PHE A 30 -32.92 -0.28 38.13
N ASN A 31 -31.76 -0.85 38.45
CA ASN A 31 -31.68 -2.10 39.22
C ASN A 31 -32.18 -1.91 40.65
N GLU A 32 -31.91 -0.77 41.28
CA GLU A 32 -32.43 -0.43 42.61
C GLU A 32 -33.97 -0.34 42.61
N ILE A 33 -34.55 0.44 41.70
CA ILE A 33 -36.01 0.57 41.54
C ILE A 33 -36.65 -0.79 41.24
N LYS A 34 -35.98 -1.66 40.48
CA LYS A 34 -36.46 -2.99 40.17
C LYS A 34 -36.56 -3.88 41.41
N GLU A 35 -35.57 -3.87 42.30
CA GLU A 35 -35.61 -4.63 43.55
C GLU A 35 -36.65 -4.06 44.52
N GLU A 36 -36.78 -2.74 44.64
CA GLU A 36 -37.81 -2.11 45.46
C GLU A 36 -39.23 -2.49 45.02
N ASN A 37 -39.50 -2.45 43.71
CA ASN A 37 -40.80 -2.85 43.15
C ASN A 37 -41.10 -4.33 43.41
N LYS A 38 -40.09 -5.19 43.36
CA LYS A 38 -40.23 -6.62 43.68
C LYS A 38 -40.61 -6.83 45.15
N GLU A 39 -39.94 -6.12 46.07
CA GLU A 39 -40.26 -6.18 47.50
C GLU A 39 -41.69 -5.70 47.79
N LEU A 40 -42.11 -4.60 47.16
CA LEU A 40 -43.49 -4.08 47.27
C LEU A 40 -44.52 -5.07 46.72
N SER A 41 -44.23 -5.70 45.59
CA SER A 41 -45.08 -6.74 44.98
C SER A 41 -45.25 -7.95 45.91
N ASP A 42 -44.17 -8.40 46.55
CA ASP A 42 -44.20 -9.53 47.50
C ASP A 42 -45.03 -9.18 48.74
N LYS A 43 -44.88 -7.95 49.27
CA LYS A 43 -45.69 -7.44 50.38
C LYS A 43 -47.18 -7.38 50.02
N LEU A 44 -47.51 -6.87 48.84
CA LEU A 44 -48.88 -6.76 48.36
C LEU A 44 -49.52 -8.15 48.18
N SER A 45 -48.77 -9.11 47.64
CA SER A 45 -49.20 -10.50 47.46
C SER A 45 -49.54 -11.15 48.81
N LYS A 46 -48.72 -10.93 49.83
CA LYS A 46 -48.98 -11.42 51.19
C LYS A 46 -50.26 -10.83 51.78
N ILE A 47 -50.46 -9.52 51.64
CA ILE A 47 -51.69 -8.83 52.10
C ILE A 47 -52.92 -9.39 51.38
N LYS A 48 -52.84 -9.63 50.06
CA LYS A 48 -53.94 -10.21 49.27
C LYS A 48 -54.33 -11.60 49.79
N VAL A 49 -53.35 -12.46 50.08
CA VAL A 49 -53.59 -13.80 50.66
C VAL A 49 -54.26 -13.71 52.04
N ASP A 50 -53.77 -12.83 52.92
CA ASP A 50 -54.33 -12.65 54.26
C ASP A 50 -55.76 -12.11 54.22
N TYR A 51 -56.05 -11.17 53.31
CA TYR A 51 -57.39 -10.63 53.09
C TYR A 51 -58.38 -11.71 52.58
N LEU A 52 -57.97 -12.53 51.61
CA LEU A 52 -58.78 -13.66 51.11
C LEU A 52 -59.06 -14.70 52.22
N ARG A 53 -58.09 -14.93 53.10
CA ARG A 53 -58.23 -15.82 54.27
C ARG A 53 -59.25 -15.29 55.27
N LEU A 54 -59.23 -13.98 55.57
CA LEU A 54 -60.18 -13.33 56.48
C LEU A 54 -61.61 -13.34 55.94
N LEU A 55 -61.79 -13.09 54.63
CA LEU A 55 -63.10 -13.14 53.99
C LEU A 55 -63.72 -14.54 54.03
N SER A 56 -62.89 -15.57 53.84
CA SER A 56 -63.30 -16.99 53.91
C SER A 56 -63.80 -17.39 55.30
N LEU A 57 -63.27 -16.77 56.36
CA LEU A 57 -63.68 -16.99 57.75
C LEU A 57 -64.98 -16.26 58.14
N SER A 58 -65.40 -15.24 57.37
CA SER A 58 -66.55 -14.38 57.74
C SER A 58 -67.92 -14.82 57.14
N SER A 59 -67.96 -15.81 56.24
CA SER A 59 -69.17 -16.11 55.46
C SER A 59 -69.94 -17.37 55.93
N ASN A 60 -71.12 -17.18 56.53
CA ASN A 60 -72.10 -18.22 56.85
C ASN A 60 -73.13 -18.44 55.70
N THR A 61 -72.68 -18.73 54.48
CA THR A 61 -73.61 -19.09 53.38
C THR A 61 -73.14 -20.36 52.67
N ASP A 62 -73.86 -21.46 52.92
CA ASP A 62 -73.48 -22.87 52.71
C ASP A 62 -73.68 -23.43 51.28
N SER A 63 -73.25 -22.73 50.23
CA SER A 63 -73.25 -23.33 48.88
C SER A 63 -71.89 -23.23 48.20
N ALA A 64 -71.35 -24.36 47.73
CA ALA A 64 -70.11 -24.39 46.97
C ALA A 64 -70.18 -23.49 45.71
N ALA A 65 -71.34 -23.39 45.08
CA ALA A 65 -71.55 -22.56 43.89
C ALA A 65 -71.48 -21.06 44.18
N SER A 66 -71.88 -20.60 45.37
CA SER A 66 -71.77 -19.18 45.73
C SER A 66 -70.34 -18.78 46.08
N LYS A 67 -69.53 -19.70 46.63
CA LYS A 67 -68.10 -19.48 46.86
C LYS A 67 -67.32 -19.31 45.55
N VAL A 68 -67.50 -20.25 44.61
CA VAL A 68 -66.85 -20.20 43.29
C VAL A 68 -67.23 -18.93 42.52
N ARG A 69 -68.51 -18.56 42.50
CA ARG A 69 -68.95 -17.31 41.83
C ARG A 69 -68.32 -16.05 42.45
N ARG A 70 -68.09 -16.05 43.77
CA ARG A 70 -67.48 -14.91 44.46
C ARG A 70 -65.98 -14.81 44.16
N GLU A 71 -65.26 -15.94 44.16
CA GLU A 71 -63.83 -15.99 43.78
C GLU A 71 -63.62 -15.54 42.33
N MET A 72 -64.42 -16.06 41.40
CA MET A 72 -64.37 -15.63 40.00
C MET A 72 -64.66 -14.13 39.84
N SER A 73 -65.60 -13.58 40.62
CA SER A 73 -65.88 -12.14 40.60
C SER A 73 -64.66 -11.32 41.03
N PHE A 74 -63.93 -11.78 42.05
CA PHE A 74 -62.71 -11.09 42.49
C PHE A 74 -61.61 -11.13 41.43
N GLU A 75 -61.40 -12.27 40.76
CA GLU A 75 -60.42 -12.35 39.66
C GLU A 75 -60.82 -11.46 38.48
N ILE A 76 -62.11 -11.38 38.15
CA ILE A 76 -62.63 -10.50 37.11
C ILE A 76 -62.41 -9.03 37.48
N ASP A 77 -62.67 -8.65 38.72
CA ASP A 77 -62.50 -7.27 39.19
C ASP A 77 -61.02 -6.89 39.28
N ASP A 78 -60.14 -7.82 39.65
CA ASP A 78 -58.67 -7.67 39.62
C ASP A 78 -58.17 -7.46 38.18
N CYS A 79 -58.68 -8.23 37.22
CA CYS A 79 -58.36 -8.05 35.79
C CYS A 79 -58.83 -6.70 35.25
N LYS A 80 -60.04 -6.25 35.63
CA LYS A 80 -60.56 -4.93 35.26
C LYS A 80 -59.70 -3.81 35.83
N PHE A 81 -59.30 -3.93 37.10
CA PHE A 81 -58.44 -2.97 37.75
C PHE A 81 -57.09 -2.83 37.04
N HIS A 82 -56.47 -3.95 36.63
CA HIS A 82 -55.22 -3.92 35.87
C HIS A 82 -55.38 -3.28 34.48
N LEU A 83 -56.47 -3.58 33.77
CA LEU A 83 -56.76 -2.98 32.46
C LEU A 83 -57.01 -1.47 32.56
N GLU A 84 -57.74 -1.04 33.57
CA GLU A 84 -58.01 0.38 33.83
C GLU A 84 -56.76 1.11 34.32
N ALA A 85 -55.87 0.44 35.06
CA ALA A 85 -54.57 1.00 35.42
C ALA A 85 -53.71 1.27 34.19
N MET A 86 -53.69 0.38 33.19
CA MET A 86 -52.93 0.59 31.95
C MET A 86 -53.42 1.78 31.11
N THR A 87 -54.65 2.26 31.32
CA THR A 87 -55.19 3.46 30.66
C THR A 87 -55.07 4.72 31.52
N ARG A 88 -54.52 4.63 32.74
CA ARG A 88 -54.30 5.80 33.61
C ARG A 88 -53.17 6.69 33.07
N PRO A 89 -53.31 8.03 33.20
CA PRO A 89 -52.27 8.98 32.81
C PRO A 89 -50.89 8.70 33.42
N ASP A 90 -50.86 8.11 34.62
CA ASP A 90 -49.63 7.77 35.35
C ASP A 90 -48.73 6.77 34.60
N TYR A 91 -49.28 5.98 33.66
CA TYR A 91 -48.53 5.02 32.83
C TYR A 91 -48.15 5.56 31.45
N GLN A 92 -48.64 6.76 31.08
CA GLN A 92 -48.33 7.40 29.80
C GLN A 92 -46.81 7.58 29.55
N PRO A 93 -45.98 7.94 30.56
CA PRO A 93 -44.54 8.07 30.36
C PRO A 93 -43.86 6.76 29.91
N LEU A 94 -44.37 5.60 30.33
CA LEU A 94 -43.81 4.30 29.92
C LEU A 94 -44.14 3.98 28.46
N VAL A 95 -45.34 4.32 28.03
CA VAL A 95 -45.77 4.19 26.63
C VAL A 95 -44.95 5.13 25.73
N ASP A 96 -44.72 6.36 26.19
CA ASP A 96 -43.91 7.34 25.47
C ASP A 96 -42.44 6.91 25.38
N ASN A 97 -41.86 6.42 26.49
CA ASN A 97 -40.50 5.87 26.52
C ASN A 97 -40.34 4.69 25.55
N LYS A 98 -41.31 3.77 25.52
CA LYS A 98 -41.31 2.65 24.56
C LYS A 98 -41.25 3.17 23.12
N ARG A 99 -42.06 4.17 22.78
CA ARG A 99 -42.07 4.77 21.44
C ARG A 99 -40.75 5.47 21.10
N ILE A 100 -40.12 6.12 22.07
CA ILE A 100 -38.80 6.76 21.90
C ILE A 100 -37.73 5.71 21.63
N ILE A 101 -37.72 4.60 22.39
CA ILE A 101 -36.78 3.50 22.21
C ILE A 101 -36.92 2.90 20.80
N GLU A 102 -38.13 2.65 20.33
CA GLU A 102 -38.39 2.13 18.98
C GLU A 102 -37.80 3.07 17.90
N LYS A 103 -38.03 4.38 18.01
CA LYS A 103 -37.46 5.37 17.07
C LYS A 103 -35.92 5.41 17.11
N LEU A 104 -35.33 5.28 18.30
CA LEU A 104 -33.87 5.25 18.43
C LEU A 104 -33.28 3.99 17.81
N GLN A 105 -33.94 2.84 18.00
CA GLN A 105 -33.53 1.57 17.36
C GLN A 105 -33.55 1.69 15.83
N GLU A 106 -34.62 2.23 15.24
CA GLU A 106 -34.70 2.49 13.80
C GLU A 106 -33.56 3.39 13.30
N ARG A 107 -33.26 4.47 14.03
CA ARG A 107 -32.17 5.40 13.69
C ARG A 107 -30.80 4.73 13.76
N ILE A 108 -30.55 3.91 14.78
CA ILE A 108 -29.31 3.13 14.93
C ILE A 108 -29.17 2.15 13.77
N THR A 109 -30.24 1.44 13.42
CA THR A 109 -30.24 0.51 12.28
C THR A 109 -29.90 1.21 10.97
N LEU A 110 -30.51 2.36 10.69
CA LEU A 110 -30.21 3.14 9.48
C LEU A 110 -28.74 3.60 9.44
N MET A 111 -28.25 4.16 10.54
CA MET A 111 -26.87 4.65 10.63
C MET A 111 -25.84 3.53 10.48
N ASN A 112 -26.13 2.34 11.02
CA ASN A 112 -25.28 1.17 10.84
C ASN A 112 -25.22 0.72 9.38
N MET A 113 -26.34 0.79 8.63
CA MET A 113 -26.32 0.50 7.20
C MET A 113 -25.46 1.49 6.43
N GLU A 114 -25.60 2.79 6.69
CA GLU A 114 -24.77 3.85 6.08
C GLU A 114 -23.28 3.63 6.38
N LEU A 115 -22.93 3.35 7.64
CA LEU A 115 -21.56 3.04 8.04
C LEU A 115 -20.99 1.81 7.33
N MET A 116 -21.79 0.78 7.09
CA MET A 116 -21.34 -0.40 6.33
C MET A 116 -21.06 -0.03 4.87
N THR A 117 -21.90 0.78 4.24
CA THR A 117 -21.67 1.22 2.85
C THR A 117 -20.44 2.12 2.71
N GLU A 118 -20.20 3.01 3.66
CA GLU A 118 -18.99 3.84 3.71
C GLU A 118 -17.73 2.98 3.91
N ARG A 119 -17.79 1.95 4.77
CA ARG A 119 -16.68 1.00 4.93
C ARG A 119 -16.37 0.25 3.64
N GLU A 120 -17.38 -0.26 2.96
CA GLU A 120 -17.20 -0.95 1.67
C GLU A 120 -16.59 -0.01 0.61
N HIS A 121 -17.01 1.25 0.57
CA HIS A 121 -16.42 2.25 -0.33
C HIS A 121 -14.94 2.52 -0.01
N ASN A 122 -14.62 2.70 1.28
CA ASN A 122 -13.26 2.93 1.73
C ASN A 122 -12.33 1.73 1.48
N GLU A 123 -12.83 0.50 1.66
CA GLU A 123 -12.08 -0.71 1.32
C GLU A 123 -11.77 -0.78 -0.17
N LYS A 124 -12.73 -0.39 -1.03
CA LYS A 124 -12.51 -0.31 -2.47
C LYS A 124 -11.44 0.73 -2.82
N ILE A 125 -11.51 1.93 -2.25
CA ILE A 125 -10.50 2.98 -2.46
C ILE A 125 -9.11 2.48 -2.02
N LYS A 126 -9.02 1.84 -0.84
CA LYS A 126 -7.75 1.31 -0.33
C LYS A 126 -7.15 0.29 -1.28
N LYS A 127 -7.98 -0.61 -1.82
CA LYS A 127 -7.56 -1.61 -2.79
C LYS A 127 -7.08 -0.98 -4.09
N ASP A 128 -7.82 -0.01 -4.63
CA ASP A 128 -7.44 0.69 -5.85
C ASP A 128 -6.08 1.40 -5.68
N ILE A 129 -5.84 2.03 -4.52
CA ILE A 129 -4.54 2.64 -4.18
C ILE A 129 -3.42 1.59 -4.14
N GLU A 130 -3.65 0.44 -3.51
CA GLU A 130 -2.67 -0.64 -3.40
C GLU A 130 -2.29 -1.23 -4.77
N ASP A 131 -3.29 -1.47 -5.62
CA ASP A 131 -3.10 -1.97 -6.98
C ASP A 131 -2.30 -0.95 -7.83
N HIS A 132 -2.62 0.34 -7.74
CA HIS A 132 -1.88 1.40 -8.42
C HIS A 132 -0.42 1.51 -7.94
N LEU A 133 -0.17 1.41 -6.63
CA LEU A 133 1.21 1.43 -6.10
C LEU A 133 2.03 0.24 -6.60
N LYS A 134 1.42 -0.94 -6.69
CA LYS A 134 2.06 -2.13 -7.23
C LYS A 134 2.41 -1.96 -8.71
N GLU A 135 1.50 -1.42 -9.52
CA GLU A 135 1.75 -1.16 -10.93
C GLU A 135 2.91 -0.16 -11.14
N ILE A 136 2.96 0.90 -10.33
CA ILE A 136 4.03 1.90 -10.36
C ILE A 136 5.38 1.26 -10.03
N GLU A 137 5.46 0.44 -8.99
CA GLU A 137 6.71 -0.21 -8.60
C GLU A 137 7.18 -1.21 -9.66
N GLU A 138 6.27 -1.99 -10.25
CA GLU A 138 6.60 -2.88 -11.37
C GLU A 138 7.12 -2.09 -12.59
N LYS A 139 6.50 -0.96 -12.93
CA LYS A 139 6.96 -0.10 -14.03
C LYS A 139 8.34 0.47 -13.75
N ARG A 140 8.57 0.98 -12.54
CA ARG A 140 9.88 1.49 -12.11
C ARG A 140 10.95 0.39 -12.14
N GLN A 141 10.60 -0.83 -11.75
CA GLN A 141 11.53 -1.96 -11.81
C GLN A 141 11.91 -2.31 -13.26
N ARG A 142 10.93 -2.34 -14.17
CA ARG A 142 11.19 -2.52 -15.61
C ARG A 142 12.08 -1.42 -16.19
N GLU A 143 11.81 -0.16 -15.85
CA GLU A 143 12.62 0.98 -16.29
C GLU A 143 14.07 0.89 -15.77
N LYS A 144 14.26 0.48 -14.50
CA LYS A 144 15.59 0.23 -13.93
C LYS A 144 16.31 -0.91 -14.66
N GLU A 145 15.63 -2.02 -14.92
CA GLU A 145 16.21 -3.16 -15.64
C GLU A 145 16.60 -2.79 -17.07
N GLU A 146 15.77 -2.01 -17.76
CA GLU A 146 16.09 -1.49 -19.09
C GLU A 146 17.28 -0.52 -19.05
N GLN A 147 17.36 0.35 -18.04
CA GLN A 147 18.48 1.27 -17.85
C GLN A 147 19.79 0.51 -17.56
N ILE A 148 19.75 -0.50 -16.68
CA ILE A 148 20.89 -1.37 -16.39
C ILE A 148 21.30 -2.13 -17.66
N ALA A 149 20.35 -2.66 -18.42
CA ALA A 149 20.65 -3.36 -19.67
C ALA A 149 21.34 -2.43 -20.69
N LYS A 150 20.88 -1.19 -20.83
CA LYS A 150 21.53 -0.17 -21.67
C LYS A 150 22.95 0.14 -21.19
N GLU A 151 23.15 0.33 -19.90
CA GLU A 151 24.47 0.59 -19.31
C GLU A 151 25.42 -0.61 -19.46
N MET A 152 24.92 -1.84 -19.31
CA MET A 152 25.69 -3.06 -19.53
C MET A 152 26.13 -3.25 -20.99
N CYS A 153 25.48 -2.58 -21.95
CA CYS A 153 25.87 -2.60 -23.36
C CYS A 153 26.90 -1.53 -23.73
N LEU A 154 27.25 -0.62 -22.83
CA LEU A 154 28.31 0.36 -23.07
C LEU A 154 29.68 -0.22 -22.69
N VAL A 155 30.67 0.06 -23.53
CA VAL A 155 32.06 -0.34 -23.35
C VAL A 155 32.92 0.92 -23.27
N ARG A 156 33.70 1.02 -22.20
CA ARG A 156 34.69 2.09 -22.03
C ARG A 156 36.05 1.61 -22.49
N ILE A 157 36.50 2.14 -23.61
CA ILE A 157 37.81 1.88 -24.23
C ILE A 157 38.81 2.93 -23.75
N ILE A 158 40.02 2.49 -23.37
CA ILE A 158 41.15 3.38 -23.13
C ILE A 158 41.94 3.48 -24.43
N LEU A 159 41.89 4.66 -25.06
CA LEU A 159 42.48 4.90 -26.36
C LEU A 159 43.79 5.68 -26.22
N TYR A 160 44.85 5.13 -26.82
CA TYR A 160 46.16 5.75 -26.94
C TYR A 160 46.42 6.19 -28.37
N CYS A 161 47.22 7.25 -28.56
CA CYS A 161 47.67 7.68 -29.87
C CYS A 161 48.94 8.51 -29.74
N ASN A 162 49.90 8.35 -30.66
CA ASN A 162 51.02 9.28 -30.80
C ASN A 162 50.55 10.47 -31.64
N HIS A 163 50.35 11.63 -31.02
CA HIS A 163 49.78 12.77 -31.72
C HIS A 163 50.75 13.29 -32.79
N PRO A 164 50.34 13.41 -34.07
CA PRO A 164 51.25 13.60 -35.20
C PRO A 164 52.05 14.90 -35.16
N VAL A 165 51.48 15.95 -34.55
CA VAL A 165 52.16 17.26 -34.40
C VAL A 165 53.08 17.31 -33.18
N THR A 166 52.67 16.74 -32.05
CA THR A 166 53.39 16.93 -30.78
C THR A 166 54.38 15.81 -30.50
N GLY A 167 54.24 14.65 -31.17
CA GLY A 167 55.01 13.44 -30.94
C GLY A 167 54.77 12.81 -29.56
N LYS A 168 53.82 13.32 -28.78
CA LYS A 168 53.53 12.84 -27.43
C LYS A 168 52.44 11.78 -27.45
N LEU A 169 52.60 10.77 -26.60
CA LEU A 169 51.56 9.80 -26.32
C LEU A 169 50.37 10.49 -25.63
N LYS A 170 49.21 10.43 -26.26
CA LYS A 170 47.93 10.95 -25.76
C LYS A 170 47.05 9.79 -25.33
N LYS A 171 46.43 9.92 -24.16
CA LYS A 171 45.43 8.99 -23.62
C LYS A 171 44.06 9.68 -23.60
N SER A 172 43.04 8.98 -24.08
CA SER A 172 41.64 9.42 -24.05
C SER A 172 40.73 8.25 -23.65
N PHE A 173 39.51 8.54 -23.21
CA PHE A 173 38.48 7.53 -22.98
C PHE A 173 37.45 7.61 -24.11
N LEU A 174 37.16 6.47 -24.72
CA LEU A 174 36.17 6.35 -25.78
C LEU A 174 35.05 5.42 -25.29
N GLU A 175 33.82 5.90 -25.29
CA GLU A 175 32.65 5.14 -24.86
C GLU A 175 31.83 4.75 -26.10
N VAL A 176 31.62 3.45 -26.28
CA VAL A 176 30.95 2.87 -27.47
C VAL A 176 30.00 1.77 -27.06
N HIS A 177 28.95 1.56 -27.83
CA HIS A 177 28.05 0.42 -27.63
C HIS A 177 28.71 -0.88 -28.11
N LYS A 178 28.45 -2.01 -27.45
CA LYS A 178 28.98 -3.35 -27.83
C LYS A 178 28.64 -3.72 -29.27
N ASP A 179 27.49 -3.27 -29.76
CA ASP A 179 27.02 -3.59 -31.12
C ASP A 179 27.55 -2.66 -32.21
N GLU A 180 28.34 -1.64 -31.86
CA GLU A 180 28.98 -0.79 -32.86
C GLU A 180 30.05 -1.56 -33.64
N LEU A 181 30.05 -1.39 -34.96
CA LEU A 181 31.04 -1.98 -35.85
C LEU A 181 32.39 -1.28 -35.73
N LEU A 182 33.47 -2.03 -35.97
CA LEU A 182 34.83 -1.52 -35.90
C LEU A 182 35.09 -0.23 -36.72
N PRO A 183 34.61 -0.08 -37.98
CA PRO A 183 34.84 1.14 -38.75
C PRO A 183 34.22 2.37 -38.07
N THR A 184 33.00 2.25 -37.54
CA THR A 184 32.33 3.33 -36.80
C THR A 184 33.10 3.73 -35.55
N VAL A 185 33.69 2.76 -34.85
CA VAL A 185 34.53 3.04 -33.68
C VAL A 185 35.86 3.68 -34.08
N LEU A 186 36.44 3.29 -35.22
CA LEU A 186 37.63 3.96 -35.78
C LEU A 186 37.34 5.43 -36.12
N ASP A 187 36.20 5.73 -36.74
CA ASP A 187 35.77 7.11 -37.03
C ASP A 187 35.70 7.94 -35.74
N LYS A 188 35.03 7.41 -34.71
CA LYS A 188 34.93 8.08 -33.39
C LYS A 188 36.30 8.28 -32.74
N ALA A 189 37.17 7.27 -32.80
CA ALA A 189 38.53 7.33 -32.27
C ALA A 189 39.37 8.42 -32.97
N TYR A 190 39.27 8.49 -34.30
CA TYR A 190 39.94 9.47 -35.14
C TYR A 190 39.52 10.91 -34.80
N GLU A 191 38.21 11.17 -34.70
CA GLU A 191 37.66 12.46 -34.31
C GLU A 191 38.06 12.86 -32.88
N LEU A 192 37.97 11.92 -31.93
CA LEU A 192 38.36 12.14 -30.54
C LEU A 192 39.84 12.51 -30.40
N MET A 193 40.70 11.87 -31.20
CA MET A 193 42.13 12.14 -31.18
C MET A 193 42.52 13.43 -31.89
N LYS A 194 41.62 13.99 -32.72
CA LYS A 194 41.81 15.23 -33.51
C LYS A 194 43.01 15.14 -34.45
N LEU A 195 43.04 14.06 -35.24
CA LEU A 195 44.13 13.82 -36.19
C LEU A 195 44.00 14.65 -37.47
N ALA A 196 42.78 15.04 -37.85
CA ALA A 196 42.56 15.95 -38.97
C ALA A 196 43.11 17.36 -38.68
N PRO A 197 43.69 18.06 -39.68
CA PRO A 197 43.93 17.62 -41.07
C PRO A 197 45.30 16.93 -41.28
N HIS A 198 46.02 16.60 -40.21
CA HIS A 198 47.43 16.19 -40.27
C HIS A 198 47.64 14.79 -40.84
N ILE A 199 46.75 13.85 -40.53
CA ILE A 199 46.79 12.47 -41.03
C ILE A 199 45.37 12.08 -41.44
N PRO A 200 45.15 11.57 -42.66
CA PRO A 200 43.82 11.13 -43.09
C PRO A 200 43.46 9.76 -42.48
N ILE A 201 42.17 9.47 -42.37
CA ILE A 201 41.68 8.28 -41.64
C ILE A 201 42.12 6.96 -42.28
N GLU A 202 42.35 6.92 -43.59
CA GLU A 202 42.83 5.74 -44.35
C GLU A 202 44.29 5.35 -44.00
N ARG A 203 44.97 6.21 -43.23
CA ARG A 203 46.30 5.97 -42.66
C ARG A 203 46.25 5.70 -41.15
N CYS A 204 45.05 5.47 -40.62
CA CYS A 204 44.81 5.12 -39.24
C CYS A 204 44.23 3.71 -39.12
N ARG A 205 44.53 3.02 -38.03
CA ARG A 205 43.83 1.79 -37.64
C ARG A 205 43.80 1.62 -36.13
N LEU A 206 42.93 0.75 -35.64
CA LEU A 206 42.89 0.36 -34.24
C LEU A 206 43.70 -0.91 -34.01
N VAL A 207 44.46 -0.92 -32.92
CA VAL A 207 45.32 -2.03 -32.52
C VAL A 207 45.16 -2.28 -31.03
N LYS A 208 45.12 -3.55 -30.61
CA LYS A 208 45.17 -3.91 -29.19
C LYS A 208 46.53 -3.54 -28.62
N TYR A 209 46.52 -2.86 -27.47
CA TYR A 209 47.72 -2.30 -26.88
C TYR A 209 47.88 -2.74 -25.44
N ASP A 210 49.00 -3.39 -25.13
CA ASP A 210 49.41 -3.64 -23.75
C ASP A 210 50.09 -2.38 -23.21
N TYR A 211 49.43 -1.71 -22.27
CA TYR A 211 49.98 -0.51 -21.63
C TYR A 211 51.16 -0.81 -20.69
N GLU A 212 51.19 -1.98 -20.04
CA GLU A 212 52.27 -2.34 -19.11
C GLU A 212 53.56 -2.67 -19.86
N ARG A 213 53.43 -3.36 -21.00
CA ARG A 213 54.56 -3.72 -21.87
C ARG A 213 54.89 -2.67 -22.91
N HIS A 214 53.98 -1.72 -23.13
CA HIS A 214 54.02 -0.76 -24.24
C HIS A 214 54.08 -1.44 -25.62
N GLU A 215 53.40 -2.58 -25.78
CA GLU A 215 53.45 -3.43 -26.97
C GLU A 215 52.13 -3.43 -27.74
N MET A 216 52.22 -3.53 -29.07
CA MET A 216 51.08 -3.78 -29.96
C MET A 216 50.85 -5.28 -30.07
N GLU A 217 49.65 -5.75 -29.68
CA GLU A 217 49.37 -7.19 -29.57
C GLU A 217 48.53 -7.76 -30.72
N GLN A 218 47.58 -6.99 -31.25
CA GLN A 218 46.66 -7.46 -32.30
C GLN A 218 46.22 -6.30 -33.19
N SER A 219 46.48 -6.43 -34.48
CA SER A 219 45.93 -5.52 -35.50
C SER A 219 44.46 -5.82 -35.73
N PHE A 220 43.62 -4.77 -35.73
CA PHE A 220 42.22 -4.86 -36.15
C PHE A 220 42.07 -4.21 -37.53
N ASP A 221 42.60 -4.89 -38.55
CA ASP A 221 42.56 -4.42 -39.92
C ASP A 221 41.12 -4.51 -40.48
N LEU A 222 40.67 -3.50 -41.22
CA LEU A 222 39.27 -3.41 -41.67
C LEU A 222 38.90 -4.49 -42.70
N ASP A 223 39.85 -5.01 -43.46
CA ASP A 223 39.61 -6.12 -44.38
C ASP A 223 39.13 -7.39 -43.67
N GLU A 224 39.66 -7.66 -42.48
CA GLU A 224 39.33 -8.83 -41.66
C GLU A 224 38.20 -8.54 -40.65
N PHE A 225 38.19 -7.37 -40.01
CA PHE A 225 37.35 -7.08 -38.83
C PHE A 225 36.19 -6.10 -39.08
N GLN A 226 35.99 -5.54 -40.28
CA GLN A 226 34.96 -4.53 -40.54
C GLN A 226 33.53 -4.93 -40.14
N ASN A 227 33.19 -6.22 -40.26
CA ASN A 227 31.84 -6.74 -39.98
C ASN A 227 31.66 -7.14 -38.51
N LEU A 228 32.70 -7.03 -37.69
CA LEU A 228 32.66 -7.39 -36.29
C LEU A 228 32.28 -6.19 -35.43
N THR A 229 31.43 -6.45 -34.44
CA THR A 229 31.10 -5.47 -33.41
C THR A 229 32.18 -5.44 -32.34
N ILE A 230 32.27 -4.35 -31.56
CA ILE A 230 33.21 -4.26 -30.43
C ILE A 230 33.00 -5.39 -29.43
N GLY A 231 31.75 -5.76 -29.13
CA GLY A 231 31.44 -6.89 -28.27
C GLY A 231 32.02 -8.21 -28.79
N GLN A 232 31.86 -8.48 -30.09
CA GLN A 232 32.45 -9.66 -30.73
C GLN A 232 33.98 -9.63 -30.69
N ILE A 233 34.59 -8.46 -30.92
CA ILE A 233 36.05 -8.30 -30.82
C ILE A 233 36.53 -8.60 -29.40
N MET A 234 35.83 -8.09 -28.37
CA MET A 234 36.14 -8.37 -26.96
C MET A 234 36.09 -9.87 -26.63
N ASP A 235 35.09 -10.57 -27.15
CA ASP A 235 34.94 -12.02 -26.96
C ASP A 235 36.07 -12.81 -27.62
N VAL A 236 36.46 -12.43 -28.84
CA VAL A 236 37.58 -13.04 -29.57
C VAL A 236 38.89 -12.87 -28.81
N ILE A 237 39.17 -11.67 -28.30
CA ILE A 237 40.42 -11.38 -27.57
C ILE A 237 40.34 -11.73 -26.07
N ARG A 238 39.18 -12.23 -25.59
CA ARG A 238 38.87 -12.56 -24.19
C ARG A 238 39.27 -11.46 -23.20
N CYS A 239 38.98 -10.21 -23.54
CA CYS A 239 39.41 -9.06 -22.73
C CYS A 239 38.21 -8.19 -22.32
N TYR A 240 38.02 -8.02 -21.02
CA TYR A 240 36.95 -7.21 -20.44
C TYR A 240 37.27 -5.70 -20.45
N SER A 241 38.51 -5.31 -20.72
CA SER A 241 38.95 -3.91 -20.78
C SER A 241 39.80 -3.68 -22.02
N LEU A 242 39.23 -2.99 -23.01
CA LEU A 242 39.90 -2.69 -24.25
C LEU A 242 40.86 -1.51 -24.08
N PHE A 243 42.15 -1.83 -24.07
CA PHE A 243 43.22 -0.87 -24.30
C PHE A 243 43.54 -0.89 -25.79
N LEU A 244 43.18 0.20 -26.48
CA LEU A 244 43.40 0.34 -27.91
C LEU A 244 44.42 1.44 -28.19
N PHE A 245 45.15 1.27 -29.28
CA PHE A 245 46.01 2.28 -29.84
C PHE A 245 45.51 2.66 -31.24
N LEU A 246 45.35 3.95 -31.48
CA LEU A 246 45.10 4.51 -32.80
C LEU A 246 46.46 4.68 -33.49
N GLU A 247 46.85 3.65 -34.24
CA GLU A 247 48.12 3.61 -34.94
C GLU A 247 48.01 4.40 -36.24
N THR A 248 49.05 5.19 -36.53
CA THR A 248 49.14 6.00 -37.75
C THR A 248 50.40 5.66 -38.52
N ARG A 249 50.31 5.58 -39.85
CA ARG A 249 51.47 5.27 -40.72
C ARG A 249 51.92 6.45 -41.59
N LYS A 250 53.19 6.45 -42.02
CA LYS A 250 53.81 7.25 -43.10
C LYS A 250 52.98 7.27 -44.40
N GLU A 251 53.12 8.30 -45.24
CA GLU A 251 52.69 8.20 -46.63
C GLU A 251 53.64 7.20 -47.32
N ASN A 252 53.08 6.15 -47.93
CA ASN A 252 53.80 5.01 -48.52
C ASN A 252 54.36 3.95 -47.55
N GLU A 253 54.19 4.11 -46.23
CA GLU A 253 54.49 3.01 -45.29
C GLU A 253 53.32 2.02 -45.28
N THR A 254 53.59 0.73 -45.09
CA THR A 254 52.57 -0.29 -44.79
C THR A 254 52.50 -0.52 -43.29
N PHE A 255 51.32 -0.82 -42.76
CA PHE A 255 51.22 -1.23 -41.37
C PHE A 255 51.94 -2.56 -41.12
N GLU A 256 52.63 -2.67 -40.00
CA GLU A 256 53.13 -3.97 -39.52
C GLU A 256 51.94 -4.85 -39.11
N LYS A 257 51.98 -6.17 -39.27
CA LYS A 257 50.88 -7.02 -38.81
C LYS A 257 51.19 -7.58 -37.41
N TYR A 258 50.30 -7.32 -36.46
CA TYR A 258 50.37 -7.84 -35.10
C TYR A 258 49.32 -8.93 -34.90
N TYR A 259 49.72 -10.08 -34.38
CA TYR A 259 48.84 -11.20 -34.09
C TYR A 259 49.05 -11.63 -32.64
N THR A 260 47.96 -11.80 -31.88
CA THR A 260 47.99 -12.36 -30.53
C THR A 260 48.16 -13.88 -30.66
N GLY A 261 49.42 -14.35 -30.60
CA GLY A 261 49.79 -15.76 -30.71
C GLY A 261 51.29 -15.95 -30.90
#